data_AF-A0A935USI1-F1
#
_entry.id   AF-A0A935USI1-F1
#
_cell.length_a   1.000
_cell.length_b   1.000
_cell.length_c   1.000
_cell.angle_alpha   90.00
_cell.angle_beta   90.00
_cell.angle_gamma   90.00
#
_symmetry.space_group_name_H-M   'P 1'
#
loop_
_entity.id
_entity.type
_entity.pdbx_description
1 polymer ?
#
loop_
_entity_poly.entity_id
_entity_poly.type
_entity_poly.pdbx_seq_one_letter_code
_entity_poly.pdbx_strand_id
1 'polypeptide(L)' 'MTSADGAWDRAAAVASDLKPGTWESVETLALLALAARDRPKDAALWCQTAQETAARLKPGGWASVRALALLSMATRATPG' A
#
# COMPACT_ATOMS: atom_id res chain seq x y z
N MET A 1 21.91 -12.16 8.70
CA MET A 1 21.17 -10.89 8.79
C MET A 1 20.45 -10.67 7.47
N THR A 2 19.15 -10.93 7.40
CA THR A 2 18.33 -10.36 6.35
C THR A 2 18.16 -8.88 6.71
N SER A 3 18.90 -8.01 6.04
CA SER A 3 18.74 -6.56 6.19
C SER A 3 17.28 -6.20 5.93
N ALA A 4 16.74 -5.20 6.64
CA ALA A 4 15.35 -4.76 6.49
C ALA A 4 14.98 -4.47 5.02
N ASP A 5 15.96 -4.03 4.21
CA ASP A 5 15.83 -3.86 2.77
C ASP A 5 15.39 -5.13 2.03
N GLY A 6 15.98 -6.29 2.35
CA GLY A 6 15.65 -7.55 1.68
C GLY A 6 14.25 -8.07 2.02
N ALA A 7 13.72 -7.71 3.20
CA ALA A 7 12.34 -8.06 3.57
C ALA A 7 11.33 -7.20 2.80
N TRP A 8 11.60 -5.90 2.65
CA TRP A 8 10.77 -5.01 1.85
C TRP A 8 10.80 -5.39 0.37
N ASP A 9 11.98 -5.63 -0.20
CA ASP A 9 12.13 -5.95 -1.63
C ASP A 9 11.33 -7.20 -2.00
N ARG A 10 11.35 -8.21 -1.12
CA ARG A 10 10.56 -9.43 -1.30
C ARG A 10 9.06 -9.16 -1.21
N ALA A 11 8.61 -8.34 -0.27
CA ALA A 11 7.20 -7.98 -0.14
C ALA A 11 6.71 -7.19 -1.36
N ALA A 12 7.50 -6.22 -1.82
CA ALA A 12 7.23 -5.41 -3.01
C ALA A 12 7.18 -6.24 -4.30
N ALA A 13 8.12 -7.19 -4.46
CA ALA A 13 8.13 -8.10 -5.59
C ALA A 13 6.87 -8.98 -5.62
N VAL A 14 6.52 -9.60 -4.49
CA VAL A 14 5.32 -10.44 -4.40
C VAL A 14 4.05 -9.63 -4.66
N ALA A 15 3.94 -8.41 -4.10
CA ALA A 15 2.77 -7.57 -4.31
C ALA A 15 2.62 -7.11 -5.77
N SER A 16 3.73 -6.88 -6.49
CA SER A 16 3.72 -6.52 -7.91
C SER A 16 3.12 -7.62 -8.80
N ASP A 17 3.27 -8.88 -8.41
CA ASP A 17 2.76 -10.04 -9.16
C ASP A 17 1.29 -10.36 -8.85
N LEU A 18 0.71 -9.72 -7.83
CA LEU A 18 -0.68 -9.93 -7.43
C LEU A 18 -1.59 -8.90 -8.08
N LYS A 19 -2.75 -9.34 -8.58
CA LYS A 19 -3.78 -8.43 -9.08
C LYS A 19 -4.56 -7.82 -7.91
N PRO A 20 -4.48 -6.51 -7.66
CA PRO A 20 -5.24 -5.89 -6.59
C PRO A 20 -6.73 -5.80 -6.97
N GLY A 21 -7.59 -6.02 -5.99
CA GLY A 21 -9.04 -5.97 -6.20
C GLY A 21 -9.90 -6.16 -4.96
N THR A 22 -9.30 -6.13 -3.77
CA THR A 22 -10.00 -6.27 -2.50
C THR A 22 -9.56 -5.22 -1.50
N TRP A 23 -10.29 -5.06 -0.40
CA TRP A 23 -9.90 -4.14 0.67
C TRP A 23 -8.60 -4.57 1.36
N GLU A 24 -8.33 -5.88 1.46
CA GLU A 24 -7.04 -6.42 1.92
C GLU A 24 -5.89 -6.05 0.97
N SER A 25 -6.17 -5.99 -0.34
CA SER A 25 -5.20 -5.51 -1.33
C SER A 25 -4.86 -4.04 -1.07
N VAL A 26 -5.88 -3.18 -0.90
CA VAL A 26 -5.70 -1.74 -0.61
C VAL A 26 -4.88 -1.53 0.66
N GLU A 27 -5.21 -2.25 1.73
CA GLU A 27 -4.45 -2.20 2.98
C GLU A 27 -2.99 -2.62 2.77
N THR A 28 -2.75 -3.73 2.08
CA THR A 28 -1.39 -4.23 1.83
C THR A 28 -0.55 -3.22 1.06
N LEU A 29 -1.12 -2.61 0.02
CA LEU A 29 -0.47 -1.57 -0.77
C LEU A 29 -0.18 -0.31 0.06
N ALA A 30 -1.12 0.11 0.93
CA ALA A 30 -0.89 1.24 1.83
C ALA A 30 0.23 0.96 2.85
N LEU A 31 0.33 -0.27 3.36
CA LEU A 31 1.43 -0.69 4.24
C LEU A 31 2.78 -0.70 3.51
N LEU A 32 2.82 -1.15 2.25
CA LEU A 32 4.04 -1.09 1.43
C LEU A 32 4.51 0.35 1.21
N ALA A 33 3.57 1.27 0.93
CA ALA A 33 3.87 2.69 0.79
C ALA A 33 4.47 3.28 2.09
N LEU A 34 3.87 2.97 3.25
CA LEU A 34 4.39 3.38 4.56
C LEU A 34 5.77 2.78 4.88
N ALA A 35 6.00 1.53 4.48
CA ALA A 35 7.27 0.84 4.70
C ALA A 35 8.38 1.35 3.77
N ALA A 36 8.03 1.95 2.62
CA ALA A 36 8.95 2.54 1.66
C ALA A 36 9.43 3.95 2.04
N ARG A 37 9.53 4.27 3.34
CA ARG A 37 9.79 5.64 3.84
C ARG A 37 11.08 6.26 3.29
N ASP A 38 12.13 5.46 3.13
CA ASP A 38 13.42 5.91 2.58
C ASP A 38 13.49 5.79 1.05
N ARG A 39 12.36 5.47 0.40
CA ARG A 39 12.22 5.20 -1.04
C ARG A 39 10.99 5.96 -1.58
N PRO A 40 11.07 7.29 -1.72
CA PRO A 40 9.90 8.13 -1.97
C PRO A 40 9.16 7.80 -3.29
N LYS A 41 9.89 7.37 -4.33
CA LYS A 41 9.28 6.94 -5.60
C LYS A 41 8.44 5.68 -5.44
N ASP A 42 8.94 4.70 -4.68
CA ASP A 42 8.22 3.45 -4.43
C ASP A 42 7.01 3.72 -3.53
N ALA A 43 7.19 4.56 -2.49
CA ALA A 43 6.08 4.99 -1.64
C ALA A 43 4.94 5.62 -2.45
N ALA A 44 5.28 6.52 -3.39
CA ALA A 44 4.32 7.15 -4.29
C ALA A 44 3.60 6.15 -5.20
N LEU A 45 4.34 5.21 -5.81
CA LEU A 45 3.77 4.17 -6.66
C LEU A 45 2.76 3.30 -5.90
N TRP A 46 3.13 2.80 -4.72
CA TRP A 46 2.28 1.94 -3.91
C TRP A 46 1.06 2.70 -3.37
N CYS A 47 1.24 3.97 -2.97
CA CYS A 47 0.14 4.82 -2.53
C CYS A 47 -0.85 5.10 -3.66
N GLN A 48 -0.37 5.44 -4.86
CA GLN A 48 -1.22 5.66 -6.03
C GLN A 48 -2.01 4.40 -6.39
N THR A 49 -1.34 3.24 -6.42
CA THR A 49 -1.99 1.96 -6.73
C THR A 49 -3.09 1.62 -5.71
N ALA A 50 -2.86 1.91 -4.43
CA ALA A 50 -3.85 1.74 -3.37
C ALA A 50 -5.07 2.66 -3.56
N GLN A 51 -4.84 3.94 -3.92
CA GLN A 51 -5.91 4.90 -4.22
C GLN A 51 -6.76 4.46 -5.41
N GLU A 52 -6.13 4.07 -6.51
CA GLU A 52 -6.83 3.58 -7.71
C GLU A 52 -7.64 2.31 -7.44
N THR A 53 -7.08 1.39 -6.64
CA THR A 53 -7.78 0.17 -6.24
C THR A 53 -8.99 0.50 -5.37
N ALA A 54 -8.81 1.34 -4.34
CA ALA A 54 -9.88 1.74 -3.44
C ALA A 54 -11.03 2.46 -4.17
N ALA A 55 -10.71 3.30 -5.15
CA ALA A 55 -11.70 4.02 -5.96
C ALA A 55 -12.65 3.11 -6.75
N ARG A 56 -12.23 1.86 -7.03
CA ARG A 56 -13.03 0.86 -7.76
C ARG A 56 -13.86 -0.02 -6.84
N LEU A 57 -13.69 0.08 -5.52
CA LEU A 57 -14.38 -0.75 -4.53
C LEU A 57 -15.52 0.02 -3.87
N LYS A 58 -16.62 -0.68 -3.59
CA LYS A 58 -17.72 -0.11 -2.81
C LYS A 58 -17.41 -0.24 -1.30
N PRO A 59 -17.33 0.86 -0.54
CA PRO A 59 -17.13 0.80 0.91
C PRO A 59 -18.40 0.31 1.60
N GLY A 60 -18.26 -0.28 2.79
CA GLY A 60 -19.43 -0.76 3.54
C GLY A 60 -19.16 -1.65 4.75
N GLY A 61 -17.92 -1.82 5.18
CA GLY A 61 -17.59 -2.65 6.34
C GLY A 61 -16.25 -2.31 6.98
N TRP A 62 -15.93 -2.98 8.09
CA TRP A 62 -14.71 -2.73 8.87
C TRP A 62 -13.42 -2.85 8.06
N ALA A 63 -13.35 -3.80 7.11
CA ALA A 63 -12.21 -3.93 6.20
C ALA A 63 -11.99 -2.65 5.37
N SER A 64 -13.08 -2.07 4.84
CA SER A 64 -12.99 -0.81 4.08
C SER A 64 -12.55 0.37 4.94
N VAL A 65 -13.02 0.46 6.19
CA VAL A 65 -12.60 1.53 7.13
C VAL A 65 -11.11 1.42 7.44
N ARG A 66 -10.63 0.22 7.78
CA ARG A 66 -9.23 -0.03 8.11
C ARG A 66 -8.31 0.26 6.92
N ALA A 67 -8.66 -0.24 5.73
CA ALA A 67 -7.88 0.00 4.52
C ALA A 67 -7.83 1.50 4.16
N LEU A 68 -8.94 2.22 4.24
CA LEU A 68 -8.99 3.66 3.96
C LEU A 68 -8.23 4.48 5.00
N ALA A 69 -8.25 4.08 6.28
CA ALA A 69 -7.47 4.74 7.33
C ALA A 69 -5.97 4.60 7.08
N LEU A 70 -5.50 3.40 6.74
CA LEU A 70 -4.10 3.15 6.38
C LEU A 70 -3.70 3.90 5.10
N LEU A 71 -4.57 3.93 4.09
CA LEU A 71 -4.32 4.70 2.87
C LEU A 71 -4.21 6.21 3.14
N SER A 72 -5.03 6.74 4.04
CA SER A 72 -4.94 8.14 4.48
C SER A 72 -3.61 8.42 5.17
N MET A 73 -3.13 7.50 6.01
CA MET A 73 -1.79 7.61 6.62
C MET A 73 -0.68 7.56 5.57
N ALA A 74 -0.74 6.62 4.62
CA ALA A 74 0.23 6.50 3.53
C ALA A 74 0.28 7.75 2.65
N THR A 75 -0.89 8.32 2.33
CA THR A 75 -1.00 9.56 1.54
C THR A 75 -0.33 10.74 2.25
N ARG A 76 -0.44 10.84 3.58
CA ARG A 76 0.22 11.90 4.36
C ARG A 76 1.73 11.69 4.49
N ALA A 77 2.18 10.44 4.50
CA ALA A 77 3.59 10.09 4.63
C ALA A 77 4.36 10.18 3.30
N THR A 78 3.64 10.15 2.18
CA THR A 78 4.21 10.23 0.83
C THR A 78 4.25 11.69 0.38
N PRO A 79 5.42 12.29 0.12
CA PRO A 79 5.49 13.59 -0.51
C PRO A 79 4.93 13.49 -1.94
N GLY A 80 3.98 14.38 -2.27
CA GLY A 80 3.39 14.50 -3.61
C GLY A 80 4.37 15.04 -4.64
#